data_AF-A0A2D6AY08-F1
#
_entry.id   AF-A0A2D6AY08-F1
#
_cell.length_a   1.000
_cell.length_b   1.000
_cell.length_c   1.000
_cell.angle_alpha   90.00
_cell.angle_beta   90.00
_cell.angle_gamma   90.00
#
_symmetry.space_group_name_H-M   'P 1'
#
loop_
_entity.id
_entity.type
_entity.pdbx_description
1 polymer ?
#
loop_
_entity_poly.entity_id
_entity_poly.type
_entity_poly.pdbx_seq_one_letter_code
_entity_poly.pdbx_strand_id
1 'polypeptide(L)'
;DSANLHFMIGSNTELTMAANKISGSSSSTFSGGTSTFTNYGNVSGSASSTGSFGSLVAKGTGQTIFNGGNVGIGTRTEAPEQKLHVMSGSIMVESSAYGQGRMIFMGRTGHQYEWYVDDPGLGQFSLYNRGRGGYDLTFAGGNATFTGTIGSGAITSTAGISGTTGTFTGNILSSGANAKISGSATSTGSFGHLNVSGDTVIGGNLTFGDADTDTVVFGAEISSSFVPDVDNIYDLGSSAKRWKDLYAVSTTVGGVFEVGLRSEGVKDLETGTVLVWSEDKCVACFKNEDELVMGVSRKRKDEPIVLGAEPILVTGKVDVGDYIVTSKKIGHGKAVKRGLLIKKDLFGKVIAQALEAGSGDSYTVKAMIRKM
;
A
#
# COMPACT_ATOMS: atom_id res chain seq x y z
N ASP A 1 64.70 60.53 -44.38
CA ASP A 1 64.60 59.83 -45.67
C ASP A 1 64.12 58.41 -45.50
N SER A 2 62.87 58.16 -45.90
CA SER A 2 62.26 56.82 -45.87
C SER A 2 62.49 56.17 -47.24
N ALA A 3 63.46 55.26 -47.34
CA ALA A 3 63.66 54.47 -48.55
C ALA A 3 62.61 53.35 -48.60
N ASN A 4 61.53 53.57 -49.35
CA ASN A 4 60.56 52.51 -49.63
C ASN A 4 61.11 51.62 -50.75
N LEU A 5 61.47 50.38 -50.41
CA LEU A 5 61.90 49.37 -51.37
C LEU A 5 60.66 48.64 -51.89
N HIS A 6 60.29 48.87 -53.15
CA HIS A 6 59.09 48.30 -53.76
C HIS A 6 59.49 47.17 -54.72
N PHE A 7 59.13 45.92 -54.40
CA PHE A 7 59.30 44.79 -55.30
C PHE A 7 57.98 44.48 -55.99
N MET A 8 57.94 44.62 -57.32
CA MET A 8 56.86 44.09 -58.15
C MET A 8 57.32 42.74 -58.72
N ILE A 9 56.70 41.67 -58.26
CA ILE A 9 56.92 40.30 -58.74
C ILE A 9 55.71 39.85 -59.57
N GLY A 10 55.96 39.19 -60.70
CA GLY A 10 54.92 38.69 -61.59
C GLY A 10 54.13 37.52 -61.00
N SER A 11 53.02 37.15 -61.65
CA SER A 11 52.25 35.96 -61.28
C SER A 11 53.11 34.69 -61.37
N ASN A 12 53.09 33.89 -60.29
CA ASN A 12 53.87 32.64 -60.11
C ASN A 12 55.39 32.81 -59.86
N THR A 13 55.85 33.99 -59.43
CA THR A 13 57.23 34.18 -58.96
C THR A 13 57.30 34.13 -57.43
N GLU A 14 58.19 33.32 -56.85
CA GLU A 14 58.47 33.33 -55.40
C GLU A 14 59.44 34.45 -55.04
N LEU A 15 59.05 35.32 -54.09
CA LEU A 15 59.98 36.22 -53.43
C LEU A 15 60.57 35.51 -52.20
N THR A 16 61.77 34.96 -52.35
CA THR A 16 62.52 34.41 -51.23
C THR A 16 63.38 35.49 -50.57
N MET A 17 62.97 35.98 -49.41
CA MET A 17 63.80 36.88 -48.60
C MET A 17 64.70 36.07 -47.67
N ALA A 18 65.99 35.95 -47.99
CA ALA A 18 66.98 35.21 -47.20
C ALA A 18 67.48 36.01 -45.96
N ALA A 19 66.58 36.67 -45.23
CA ALA A 19 66.90 37.43 -44.03
C ALA A 19 66.36 36.71 -42.79
N ASN A 20 67.25 36.38 -41.84
CA ASN A 20 66.91 35.72 -40.58
C ASN A 20 66.01 36.56 -39.64
N LYS A 21 65.59 37.77 -40.03
CA LYS A 21 64.76 38.66 -39.22
C LYS A 21 64.02 39.69 -40.07
N ILE A 22 62.70 39.58 -40.16
CA ILE A 22 61.83 40.70 -40.54
C ILE A 22 61.50 41.45 -39.25
N SER A 23 62.18 42.56 -38.97
CA SER A 23 61.94 43.38 -37.78
C SER A 23 61.51 44.78 -38.18
N GLY A 24 60.28 45.15 -37.82
CA GLY A 24 59.75 46.51 -37.93
C GLY A 24 58.80 46.81 -36.79
N SER A 25 58.79 48.05 -36.31
CA SER A 25 57.86 48.53 -35.27
C SER A 25 56.45 48.81 -35.80
N SER A 26 56.13 48.35 -37.02
CA SER A 26 54.87 48.64 -37.71
C SER A 26 54.49 47.46 -38.62
N SER A 27 53.17 47.26 -38.82
CA SER A 27 52.53 46.11 -39.45
C SER A 27 53.20 45.60 -40.73
N SER A 28 53.50 44.31 -40.80
CA SER A 28 53.82 43.62 -42.07
C SER A 28 52.53 43.11 -42.70
N THR A 29 52.11 43.73 -43.80
CA THR A 29 50.87 43.38 -44.49
C THR A 29 51.18 42.61 -45.78
N PHE A 30 50.76 41.35 -45.87
CA PHE A 30 50.78 40.59 -47.12
C PHE A 30 49.37 40.61 -47.71
N SER A 31 49.20 41.27 -48.85
CA SER A 31 47.90 41.41 -49.51
C SER A 31 47.98 40.94 -50.96
N GLY A 32 47.13 39.96 -51.30
CA GLY A 32 47.01 39.40 -52.65
C GLY A 32 46.79 37.89 -52.62
N GLY A 33 45.60 37.44 -53.08
CA GLY A 33 45.27 36.02 -53.24
C GLY A 33 45.51 35.13 -52.01
N THR A 34 45.81 33.85 -52.25
CA THR A 34 46.18 32.85 -51.23
C THR A 34 47.62 33.07 -50.76
N SER A 35 47.82 34.01 -49.84
CA SER A 35 49.14 34.23 -49.21
C SER A 35 49.40 33.15 -48.16
N THR A 36 50.42 32.31 -48.37
CA THR A 36 50.86 31.28 -47.41
C THR A 36 52.11 31.76 -46.67
N PHE A 37 52.05 31.79 -45.34
CA PHE A 37 53.22 32.06 -44.49
C PHE A 37 53.66 30.74 -43.85
N THR A 38 54.76 30.18 -44.34
CA THR A 38 55.37 28.96 -43.79
C THR A 38 56.61 29.32 -43.00
N ASN A 39 56.52 29.28 -41.67
CA ASN A 39 57.68 29.45 -40.79
C ASN A 39 58.06 28.07 -40.23
N TYR A 40 59.28 27.63 -40.51
CA TYR A 40 59.82 26.35 -40.01
C TYR A 40 60.46 26.48 -38.61
N GLY A 41 60.50 27.68 -38.03
CA GLY A 41 61.01 27.98 -36.70
C GLY A 41 59.94 28.58 -35.76
N ASN A 42 60.37 29.05 -34.58
CA ASN A 42 59.46 29.62 -33.59
C ASN A 42 58.92 30.97 -34.08
N VAL A 43 57.59 31.11 -34.10
CA VAL A 43 56.93 32.41 -34.25
C VAL A 43 56.70 32.96 -32.84
N SER A 44 57.12 34.20 -32.56
CA SER A 44 57.00 34.82 -31.24
C SER A 44 56.74 36.33 -31.35
N GLY A 45 55.90 36.88 -30.47
CA GLY A 45 55.66 38.31 -30.33
C GLY A 45 56.66 39.05 -29.41
N SER A 46 57.69 38.38 -28.89
CA SER A 46 58.67 38.97 -27.96
C SER A 46 60.09 38.50 -28.22
N ALA A 47 61.05 39.44 -28.12
CA ALA A 47 62.47 39.16 -28.30
C ALA A 47 63.07 38.23 -27.21
N SER A 48 62.36 37.99 -26.11
CA SER A 48 62.84 37.19 -24.98
C SER A 48 61.90 36.07 -24.52
N SER A 49 60.79 35.83 -25.23
CA SER A 49 59.83 34.79 -24.86
C SER A 49 59.51 33.91 -26.06
N THR A 50 59.59 32.59 -25.88
CA THR A 50 59.33 31.59 -26.92
C THR A 50 57.84 31.27 -27.14
N GLY A 51 56.92 32.12 -26.68
CA GLY A 51 55.49 31.76 -26.83
C GLY A 51 54.42 32.80 -26.51
N SER A 52 54.73 34.08 -26.29
CA SER A 52 53.70 35.08 -25.98
C SER A 52 53.29 35.87 -27.23
N PHE A 53 52.07 35.62 -27.71
CA PHE A 53 51.34 36.50 -28.63
C PHE A 53 50.26 37.23 -27.85
N GLY A 54 50.06 38.52 -28.12
CA GLY A 54 48.93 39.26 -27.54
C GLY A 54 47.58 38.82 -28.12
N SER A 55 47.50 38.57 -29.43
CA SER A 55 46.28 38.10 -30.11
C SER A 55 46.63 37.51 -31.49
N LEU A 56 46.15 36.31 -31.80
CA LEU A 56 46.14 35.73 -33.15
C LEU A 56 44.68 35.74 -33.64
N VAL A 57 44.36 36.60 -34.61
CA VAL A 57 43.02 36.72 -35.19
C VAL A 57 43.05 36.10 -36.59
N ALA A 58 42.74 34.81 -36.71
CA ALA A 58 42.55 34.14 -37.99
C ALA A 58 41.09 34.28 -38.43
N LYS A 59 40.80 35.27 -39.28
CA LYS A 59 39.46 35.45 -39.88
C LYS A 59 39.44 34.83 -41.28
N GLY A 60 38.76 33.69 -41.41
CA GLY A 60 38.53 32.99 -42.66
C GLY A 60 37.58 31.80 -42.44
N THR A 61 36.92 31.33 -43.50
CA THR A 61 35.92 30.24 -43.43
C THR A 61 36.54 28.83 -43.34
N GLY A 62 37.85 28.72 -43.12
CA GLY A 62 38.60 27.44 -43.07
C GLY A 62 39.06 27.06 -41.65
N GLN A 63 39.26 25.75 -41.41
CA GLN A 63 39.78 25.22 -40.14
C GLN A 63 41.19 25.73 -39.83
N THR A 64 41.40 26.21 -38.60
CA THR A 64 42.74 26.51 -38.07
C THR A 64 43.27 25.26 -37.36
N ILE A 65 44.29 24.61 -37.93
CA ILE A 65 44.85 23.34 -37.42
C ILE A 65 46.24 23.62 -36.80
N PHE A 66 46.37 23.49 -35.49
CA PHE A 66 47.67 23.47 -34.81
C PHE A 66 48.20 22.04 -34.78
N ASN A 67 49.02 21.67 -35.76
CA ASN A 67 49.55 20.32 -35.87
C ASN A 67 50.79 20.13 -34.97
N GLY A 68 50.67 19.32 -33.92
CA GLY A 68 51.82 18.78 -33.17
C GLY A 68 52.37 19.57 -31.97
N GLY A 69 51.70 20.61 -31.45
CA GLY A 69 52.21 21.41 -30.33
C GLY A 69 51.15 21.95 -29.35
N ASN A 70 51.59 22.30 -28.13
CA ASN A 70 50.77 22.86 -27.05
C ASN A 70 50.33 24.30 -27.38
N VAL A 71 49.06 24.66 -27.12
CA VAL A 71 48.54 26.04 -27.28
C VAL A 71 48.44 26.71 -25.90
N GLY A 72 49.20 27.78 -25.70
CA GLY A 72 49.18 28.58 -24.46
C GLY A 72 48.48 29.92 -24.65
N ILE A 73 47.55 30.28 -23.76
CA ILE A 73 46.95 31.62 -23.70
C ILE A 73 47.25 32.21 -22.32
N GLY A 74 47.98 33.33 -22.28
CA GLY A 74 48.22 34.13 -21.06
C GLY A 74 49.43 33.76 -20.19
N THR A 75 50.45 33.04 -20.69
CA THR A 75 51.57 32.61 -19.84
C THR A 75 52.51 33.77 -19.48
N ARG A 76 52.90 33.86 -18.20
CA ARG A 76 54.08 34.62 -17.79
C ARG A 76 55.25 33.66 -17.59
N THR A 77 56.35 33.97 -18.27
CA THR A 77 57.74 33.49 -18.10
C THR A 77 58.06 32.00 -18.23
N GLU A 78 57.11 31.06 -18.23
CA GLU A 78 57.40 29.63 -18.45
C GLU A 78 56.55 29.00 -19.58
N ALA A 79 57.12 27.99 -20.24
CA ALA A 79 56.51 27.30 -21.37
C ALA A 79 55.32 26.43 -20.90
N PRO A 80 54.24 26.31 -21.70
CA PRO A 80 53.10 25.51 -21.31
C PRO A 80 53.40 24.02 -21.28
N GLU A 81 53.17 23.38 -20.13
CA GLU A 81 53.45 21.96 -19.89
C GLU A 81 52.35 21.00 -20.40
N GLN A 82 51.22 21.53 -20.89
CA GLN A 82 50.06 20.75 -21.34
C GLN A 82 49.55 21.21 -22.71
N LYS A 83 48.84 20.33 -23.44
CA LYS A 83 48.34 20.58 -24.80
C LYS A 83 47.43 21.81 -24.93
N LEU A 84 46.71 22.17 -23.87
CA LEU A 84 45.98 23.43 -23.74
C LEU A 84 46.27 24.01 -22.35
N HIS A 85 46.98 25.13 -22.26
CA HIS A 85 47.36 25.77 -20.98
C HIS A 85 46.75 27.19 -20.89
N VAL A 86 45.83 27.38 -19.95
CA VAL A 86 45.17 28.67 -19.67
C VAL A 86 45.50 29.07 -18.23
N MET A 87 46.43 30.02 -18.07
CA MET A 87 46.75 30.55 -16.73
C MET A 87 45.76 31.66 -16.37
N SER A 88 44.96 31.44 -15.33
CA SER A 88 44.08 32.43 -14.69
C SER A 88 42.81 32.88 -15.46
N GLY A 89 42.40 32.16 -16.50
CA GLY A 89 41.14 32.39 -17.24
C GLY A 89 40.25 31.14 -17.30
N SER A 90 38.98 31.31 -17.66
CA SER A 90 38.06 30.20 -17.97
C SER A 90 38.22 29.75 -19.42
N ILE A 91 38.00 28.46 -19.69
CA ILE A 91 37.81 27.94 -21.05
C ILE A 91 36.34 28.16 -21.39
N MET A 92 36.05 29.06 -22.34
CA MET A 92 34.69 29.35 -22.81
C MET A 92 34.36 28.47 -24.02
N VAL A 93 33.27 27.71 -23.92
CA VAL A 93 32.67 26.97 -25.05
C VAL A 93 31.33 27.63 -25.34
N GLU A 94 31.30 28.45 -26.39
CA GLU A 94 30.11 29.22 -26.80
C GLU A 94 29.47 28.56 -28.02
N SER A 95 28.16 28.30 -27.96
CA SER A 95 27.39 27.84 -29.12
C SER A 95 26.82 29.04 -29.84
N SER A 96 27.10 29.19 -31.14
CA SER A 96 26.51 30.26 -31.96
C SER A 96 25.07 29.97 -32.41
N ALA A 97 24.53 28.78 -32.13
CA ALA A 97 23.16 28.35 -32.46
C ALA A 97 22.60 27.41 -31.37
N TYR A 98 21.28 27.45 -31.13
CA TYR A 98 20.60 26.60 -30.15
C TYR A 98 20.98 25.11 -30.33
N GLY A 99 21.47 24.45 -29.26
CA GLY A 99 21.68 23.00 -29.22
C GLY A 99 22.92 22.41 -29.92
N GLN A 100 23.92 23.22 -30.29
CA GLN A 100 25.11 22.71 -31.03
C GLN A 100 26.45 22.81 -30.28
N GLY A 101 26.49 23.53 -29.16
CA GLY A 101 27.66 23.60 -28.30
C GLY A 101 27.81 22.31 -27.53
N ARG A 102 28.83 21.51 -27.85
CA ARG A 102 29.12 20.29 -27.11
C ARG A 102 30.59 20.16 -26.81
N MET A 103 30.88 19.72 -25.59
CA MET A 103 32.19 19.18 -25.25
C MET A 103 32.15 17.68 -25.55
N ILE A 104 32.99 17.23 -26.46
CA ILE A 104 33.08 15.83 -26.86
C ILE A 104 34.30 15.21 -26.20
N PHE A 105 34.10 14.15 -25.43
CA PHE A 105 35.17 13.34 -24.84
C PHE A 105 35.18 11.98 -25.52
N MET A 106 36.28 11.67 -26.21
CA MET A 106 36.43 10.41 -26.94
C MET A 106 37.17 9.39 -26.07
N GLY A 107 36.52 8.27 -25.79
CA GLY A 107 37.07 7.14 -25.04
C GLY A 107 38.02 6.29 -25.88
N ARG A 108 38.97 5.62 -25.22
CA ARG A 108 40.03 4.80 -25.85
C ARG A 108 39.49 3.58 -26.63
N THR A 109 38.26 3.17 -26.38
CA THR A 109 37.55 2.07 -27.05
C THR A 109 36.59 2.55 -28.15
N GLY A 110 36.57 3.85 -28.46
CA GLY A 110 35.70 4.44 -29.50
C GLY A 110 34.34 4.93 -29.00
N HIS A 111 34.06 4.87 -27.69
CA HIS A 111 32.84 5.48 -27.12
C HIS A 111 32.98 7.00 -27.01
N GLN A 112 31.90 7.72 -27.27
CA GLN A 112 31.85 9.17 -27.20
C GLN A 112 30.97 9.61 -26.03
N TYR A 113 31.49 10.47 -25.16
CA TYR A 113 30.73 11.12 -24.10
C TYR A 113 30.57 12.59 -24.48
N GLU A 114 29.33 13.04 -24.63
CA GLU A 114 29.02 14.41 -25.03
C GLU A 114 28.40 15.15 -23.86
N TRP A 115 28.92 16.34 -23.57
CA TRP A 115 28.24 17.30 -22.71
C TRP A 115 27.65 18.38 -23.58
N TYR A 116 26.33 18.37 -23.69
CA TYR A 116 25.60 19.41 -24.37
C TYR A 116 25.53 20.65 -23.48
N VAL A 117 26.01 21.75 -24.02
CA VAL A 117 25.89 23.07 -23.42
C VAL A 117 24.61 23.68 -24.00
N ASP A 118 23.58 23.78 -23.15
CA ASP A 118 22.31 24.45 -23.49
C ASP A 118 21.40 23.66 -24.46
N ASP A 119 21.29 22.34 -24.25
CA ASP A 119 20.26 21.52 -24.90
C ASP A 119 18.99 21.42 -24.02
N PRO A 120 17.87 22.03 -24.43
CA PRO A 120 16.62 22.04 -23.67
C PRO A 120 15.92 20.67 -23.59
N GLY A 121 16.33 19.68 -24.39
CA GLY A 121 15.74 18.34 -24.42
C GLY A 121 16.43 17.30 -23.54
N LEU A 122 17.68 17.54 -23.12
CA LEU A 122 18.54 16.53 -22.46
C LEU A 122 18.97 16.89 -21.03
N GLY A 123 18.59 18.06 -20.52
CA GLY A 123 18.90 18.50 -19.16
C GLY A 123 20.33 19.03 -19.04
N GLN A 124 20.46 20.20 -18.43
CA GLN A 124 21.76 20.84 -18.28
C GLN A 124 22.39 20.39 -16.94
N PHE A 125 23.72 20.18 -16.95
CA PHE A 125 24.62 20.98 -16.09
C PHE A 125 25.01 20.47 -14.69
N SER A 126 26.30 20.71 -14.36
CA SER A 126 26.93 20.49 -13.06
C SER A 126 27.68 21.74 -12.57
N LEU A 127 27.66 22.00 -11.25
CA LEU A 127 28.10 23.25 -10.65
C LEU A 127 29.04 23.06 -9.47
N TYR A 128 30.17 23.75 -9.47
CA TYR A 128 31.20 23.68 -8.42
C TYR A 128 31.43 25.01 -7.71
N ASN A 129 31.40 24.99 -6.38
CA ASN A 129 31.63 26.11 -5.49
C ASN A 129 33.02 26.02 -4.84
N ARG A 130 33.94 26.92 -5.22
CA ARG A 130 35.31 26.95 -4.71
C ARG A 130 35.47 27.52 -3.30
N GLY A 131 34.55 28.36 -2.83
CA GLY A 131 34.64 29.01 -1.51
C GLY A 131 34.02 28.20 -0.36
N ARG A 132 32.97 27.42 -0.67
CA ARG A 132 32.37 26.43 0.26
C ARG A 132 32.94 25.03 0.08
N GLY A 133 33.70 24.80 -1.00
CA GLY A 133 34.27 23.52 -1.37
C GLY A 133 33.22 22.45 -1.69
N GLY A 134 32.17 22.78 -2.44
CA GLY A 134 31.05 21.85 -2.70
C GLY A 134 30.47 21.95 -4.11
N TYR A 135 29.87 20.88 -4.63
CA TYR A 135 29.05 20.97 -5.83
C TYR A 135 27.63 21.30 -5.43
N ASP A 136 27.10 22.38 -5.96
CA ASP A 136 25.80 22.88 -5.54
C ASP A 136 24.66 22.10 -6.20
N LEU A 137 24.88 21.50 -7.38
CA LEU A 137 23.76 20.93 -8.13
C LEU A 137 24.13 20.11 -9.35
N THR A 138 23.20 19.21 -9.67
CA THR A 138 23.00 18.48 -10.93
C THR A 138 21.57 17.89 -10.87
N PHE A 139 20.58 18.02 -11.77
CA PHE A 139 20.44 18.48 -13.16
C PHE A 139 19.02 19.09 -13.31
N ALA A 140 18.83 20.13 -14.13
CA ALA A 140 17.57 20.88 -14.23
C ALA A 140 16.70 20.41 -15.42
N GLY A 141 15.64 19.65 -15.11
CA GLY A 141 14.73 19.06 -16.10
C GLY A 141 15.13 17.65 -16.53
N GLY A 142 14.15 16.75 -16.64
CA GLY A 142 14.37 15.31 -16.86
C GLY A 142 14.55 14.52 -15.56
N ASN A 143 14.66 13.20 -15.68
CA ASN A 143 14.92 12.30 -14.56
C ASN A 143 16.43 12.15 -14.34
N ALA A 144 16.90 12.29 -13.11
CA ALA A 144 18.22 11.79 -12.73
C ALA A 144 18.13 10.26 -12.57
N THR A 145 18.50 9.51 -13.60
CA THR A 145 18.55 8.04 -13.53
C THR A 145 19.90 7.59 -13.01
N PHE A 146 19.93 7.07 -11.78
CA PHE A 146 21.07 6.36 -11.22
C PHE A 146 20.87 4.87 -11.48
N THR A 147 21.72 4.25 -12.31
CA THR A 147 21.62 2.81 -12.64
C THR A 147 22.17 1.89 -11.54
N GLY A 148 22.64 2.46 -10.44
CA GLY A 148 23.15 1.76 -9.26
C GLY A 148 22.49 2.22 -7.97
N THR A 149 22.98 1.72 -6.83
CA THR A 149 22.47 2.10 -5.50
C THR A 149 22.85 3.52 -5.15
N ILE A 150 21.86 4.32 -4.74
CA ILE A 150 22.09 5.60 -4.06
C ILE A 150 22.30 5.29 -2.57
N GLY A 151 23.41 5.73 -1.98
CA GLY A 151 23.77 5.41 -0.59
C GLY A 151 22.72 5.89 0.44
N SER A 152 22.71 5.27 1.62
CA SER A 152 21.80 5.61 2.72
C SER A 152 21.99 7.07 3.17
N GLY A 153 20.90 7.83 3.28
CA GLY A 153 20.92 9.25 3.69
C GLY A 153 21.18 10.26 2.57
N ALA A 154 21.40 9.82 1.33
CA ALA A 154 21.68 10.71 0.20
C ALA A 154 20.43 11.27 -0.52
N ILE A 155 19.26 10.65 -0.34
CA ILE A 155 17.99 11.15 -0.88
C ILE A 155 17.22 11.86 0.23
N THR A 156 17.49 13.16 0.39
CA THR A 156 16.62 14.06 1.15
C THR A 156 15.64 14.69 0.17
N SER A 157 14.49 14.06 -0.05
CA SER A 157 13.44 14.72 -0.85
C SER A 157 12.61 15.63 0.05
N THR A 158 12.65 16.93 -0.20
CA THR A 158 11.79 17.93 0.43
C THR A 158 10.36 17.95 -0.13
N ALA A 159 10.12 17.33 -1.29
CA ALA A 159 8.81 17.25 -1.95
C ALA A 159 8.26 15.81 -2.04
N GLY A 160 8.89 14.84 -1.36
CA GLY A 160 8.56 13.42 -1.41
C GLY A 160 9.25 12.67 -2.56
N ILE A 161 9.34 11.34 -2.44
CA ILE A 161 9.79 10.47 -3.52
C ILE A 161 8.51 10.01 -4.24
N SER A 162 8.19 10.63 -5.36
CA SER A 162 7.01 10.30 -6.17
C SER A 162 7.39 9.29 -7.25
N GLY A 163 6.82 8.10 -7.18
CA GLY A 163 6.99 7.02 -8.15
C GLY A 163 5.92 5.96 -7.89
N THR A 164 5.46 5.27 -8.94
CA THR A 164 4.41 4.26 -8.83
C THR A 164 4.83 3.01 -8.07
N THR A 165 6.14 2.80 -7.88
CA THR A 165 6.72 1.69 -7.12
C THR A 165 7.96 2.16 -6.33
N GLY A 166 7.91 2.03 -5.01
CA GLY A 166 9.06 2.22 -4.12
C GLY A 166 9.29 0.93 -3.33
N THR A 167 10.40 0.24 -3.58
CA THR A 167 10.79 -0.93 -2.81
C THR A 167 11.75 -0.50 -1.71
N PHE A 168 11.27 -0.49 -0.46
CA PHE A 168 12.09 -0.24 0.72
C PHE A 168 12.49 -1.61 1.31
N THR A 169 13.78 -1.90 1.38
CA THR A 169 14.29 -3.13 2.00
C THR A 169 14.43 -3.02 3.52
N GLY A 170 14.31 -1.81 4.07
CA GLY A 170 14.37 -1.52 5.50
C GLY A 170 13.07 -0.94 6.04
N ASN A 171 13.13 -0.40 7.26
CA ASN A 171 11.98 0.21 7.91
C ASN A 171 11.50 1.45 7.15
N ILE A 172 10.18 1.61 7.03
CA ILE A 172 9.55 2.87 6.65
C ILE A 172 9.18 3.60 7.93
N LEU A 173 9.90 4.68 8.25
CA LEU A 173 9.62 5.52 9.41
C LEU A 173 8.97 6.83 8.96
N SER A 174 7.76 7.10 9.43
CA SER A 174 7.05 8.37 9.22
C SER A 174 7.04 9.15 10.55
N SER A 175 8.10 9.91 10.81
CA SER A 175 8.38 10.50 12.14
C SER A 175 7.84 11.92 12.34
N GLY A 176 7.20 12.52 11.34
CA GLY A 176 6.58 13.85 11.47
C GLY A 176 5.25 13.78 12.21
N ALA A 177 4.86 14.86 12.90
CA ALA A 177 3.49 15.00 13.42
C ALA A 177 2.49 14.93 12.25
N ASN A 178 1.45 14.10 12.37
CA ASN A 178 0.48 13.80 11.30
C ASN A 178 1.09 13.15 10.04
N ALA A 179 2.30 12.61 10.10
CA ALA A 179 2.87 11.91 8.96
C ALA A 179 2.10 10.61 8.71
N LYS A 180 1.47 10.51 7.54
CA LYS A 180 0.58 9.40 7.19
C LYS A 180 1.35 8.36 6.38
N ILE A 181 1.12 7.09 6.68
CA ILE A 181 1.43 5.99 5.78
C ILE A 181 0.09 5.51 5.24
N SER A 182 -0.20 5.79 3.96
CA SER A 182 -1.42 5.29 3.31
C SER A 182 -1.08 4.06 2.49
N GLY A 183 -1.70 2.92 2.78
CA GLY A 183 -1.98 1.93 1.74
C GLY A 183 -2.97 2.57 0.76
N SER A 184 -2.79 2.39 -0.55
CA SER A 184 -3.58 3.04 -1.61
C SER A 184 -5.10 2.85 -1.46
N ALA A 185 -5.90 3.74 -2.07
CA ALA A 185 -7.35 3.58 -2.26
C ALA A 185 -7.74 2.41 -3.19
N THR A 186 -6.78 1.83 -3.93
CA THR A 186 -6.99 0.72 -4.88
C THR A 186 -6.17 -0.55 -4.57
N SER A 187 -5.35 -0.55 -3.52
CA SER A 187 -4.45 -1.67 -3.19
C SER A 187 -4.65 -2.12 -1.74
N THR A 188 -4.66 -3.43 -1.53
CA THR A 188 -4.62 -4.03 -0.20
C THR A 188 -3.30 -3.65 0.50
N GLY A 189 -3.39 -3.14 1.72
CA GLY A 189 -2.25 -3.09 2.62
C GLY A 189 -2.10 -4.46 3.27
N SER A 190 -1.12 -5.25 2.85
CA SER A 190 -0.78 -6.50 3.53
C SER A 190 0.30 -6.23 4.56
N PHE A 191 -0.11 -6.18 5.83
CA PHE A 191 0.81 -6.15 6.96
C PHE A 191 0.91 -7.57 7.50
N GLY A 192 2.11 -8.15 7.57
CA GLY A 192 2.27 -9.46 8.22
C GLY A 192 1.91 -9.42 9.72
N HIS A 193 2.07 -8.27 10.36
CA HIS A 193 1.66 -8.00 11.73
C HIS A 193 1.36 -6.50 11.89
N LEU A 194 0.26 -6.16 12.56
CA LEU A 194 -0.10 -4.78 12.87
C LEU A 194 -0.13 -4.60 14.40
N ASN A 195 0.77 -3.76 14.91
CA ASN A 195 0.76 -3.34 16.31
C ASN A 195 0.46 -1.85 16.38
N VAL A 196 -0.59 -1.46 17.12
CA VAL A 196 -0.98 -0.06 17.29
C VAL A 196 -0.89 0.26 18.78
N SER A 197 -0.03 1.21 19.14
CA SER A 197 0.19 1.59 20.54
C SER A 197 -0.95 2.42 21.16
N GLY A 198 -1.86 2.93 20.33
CA GLY A 198 -3.03 3.70 20.73
C GLY A 198 -4.29 3.17 20.07
N ASP A 199 -5.29 4.04 19.96
CA ASP A 199 -6.60 3.64 19.43
C ASP A 199 -6.54 3.36 17.92
N THR A 200 -7.30 2.37 17.50
CA THR A 200 -7.54 2.08 16.08
C THR A 200 -9.00 2.37 15.76
N VAL A 201 -9.24 3.16 14.71
CA VAL A 201 -10.59 3.42 14.18
C VAL A 201 -10.69 2.85 12.77
N ILE A 202 -11.68 2.01 12.54
CA ILE A 202 -11.98 1.42 11.23
C ILE A 202 -13.29 2.01 10.74
N GLY A 203 -13.24 2.86 9.73
CA GLY A 203 -14.41 3.56 9.21
C GLY A 203 -15.36 2.69 8.36
N GLY A 204 -14.96 1.45 8.07
CA GLY A 204 -15.75 0.48 7.30
C GLY A 204 -15.88 -0.85 8.03
N ASN A 205 -16.15 -1.92 7.28
CA ASN A 205 -16.30 -3.26 7.83
C ASN A 205 -14.94 -3.83 8.28
N LEU A 206 -14.97 -4.60 9.36
CA LEU A 206 -13.84 -5.38 9.85
C LEU A 206 -14.19 -6.87 9.76
N THR A 207 -13.34 -7.64 9.12
CA THR A 207 -13.42 -9.10 9.08
C THR A 207 -12.20 -9.67 9.78
N PHE A 208 -12.40 -10.57 10.73
CA PHE A 208 -11.32 -11.27 11.42
C PHE A 208 -11.22 -12.70 10.91
N GLY A 209 -10.00 -13.13 10.61
CA GLY A 209 -9.70 -14.49 10.18
C GLY A 209 -10.18 -14.80 8.76
N ASP A 210 -9.67 -15.91 8.24
CA ASP A 210 -10.07 -16.54 6.98
C ASP A 210 -10.35 -18.06 7.14
N ALA A 211 -10.21 -18.61 8.35
CA ALA A 211 -10.47 -20.00 8.69
C ALA A 211 -11.17 -20.15 10.07
N ASP A 212 -11.81 -21.30 10.29
CA ASP A 212 -12.47 -21.63 11.58
C ASP A 212 -11.49 -21.98 12.71
N THR A 213 -10.20 -22.03 12.39
CA THR A 213 -9.07 -22.16 13.32
C THR A 213 -8.58 -20.83 13.87
N ASP A 214 -9.00 -19.70 13.29
CA ASP A 214 -8.60 -18.38 13.77
C ASP A 214 -9.17 -18.08 15.15
N THR A 215 -8.45 -17.23 15.89
CA THR A 215 -8.84 -16.81 17.23
C THR A 215 -8.84 -15.30 17.32
N VAL A 216 -9.92 -14.76 17.89
CA VAL A 216 -10.00 -13.36 18.31
C VAL A 216 -10.01 -13.35 19.84
N VAL A 217 -9.06 -12.62 20.44
CA VAL A 217 -8.96 -12.48 21.90
C VAL A 217 -9.32 -11.04 22.28
N PHE A 218 -10.39 -10.89 23.07
CA PHE A 218 -10.76 -9.62 23.66
C PHE A 218 -10.20 -9.52 25.08
N GLY A 219 -9.14 -8.73 25.26
CA GLY A 219 -8.55 -8.46 26.58
C GLY A 219 -9.20 -7.29 27.34
N ALA A 220 -10.21 -6.65 26.74
CA ALA A 220 -10.92 -5.48 27.27
C ALA A 220 -12.43 -5.74 27.30
N GLU A 221 -13.19 -4.89 27.99
CA GLU A 221 -14.65 -4.95 28.03
C GLU A 221 -15.28 -4.48 26.71
N ILE A 222 -16.48 -5.02 26.41
CA ILE A 222 -17.31 -4.59 25.29
C ILE A 222 -18.29 -3.54 25.79
N SER A 223 -18.14 -2.29 25.35
CA SER A 223 -19.02 -1.17 25.72
C SER A 223 -20.15 -0.96 24.70
N SER A 224 -20.59 -2.03 24.04
CA SER A 224 -21.60 -2.00 22.97
C SER A 224 -22.42 -3.30 22.95
N SER A 225 -23.47 -3.32 22.14
CA SER A 225 -24.28 -4.51 21.91
C SER A 225 -23.70 -5.39 20.80
N PHE A 226 -23.83 -6.71 20.93
CA PHE A 226 -23.69 -7.63 19.80
C PHE A 226 -25.04 -7.74 19.07
N VAL A 227 -25.12 -7.15 17.88
CA VAL A 227 -26.35 -7.13 17.07
C VAL A 227 -26.05 -7.77 15.70
N PRO A 228 -26.75 -8.87 15.32
CA PRO A 228 -26.57 -9.47 14.00
C PRO A 228 -27.14 -8.59 12.88
N ASP A 229 -26.58 -8.71 11.69
CA ASP A 229 -27.04 -7.97 10.49
C ASP A 229 -28.41 -8.42 10.00
N VAL A 230 -28.72 -9.72 10.15
CA VAL A 230 -29.98 -10.33 9.70
C VAL A 230 -30.64 -11.10 10.83
N ASP A 231 -31.96 -10.92 10.95
CA ASP A 231 -32.79 -11.61 11.95
C ASP A 231 -32.79 -13.13 11.76
N ASN A 232 -32.65 -13.87 12.88
CA ASN A 232 -32.76 -15.34 12.92
C ASN A 232 -31.81 -16.11 11.97
N ILE A 233 -30.60 -15.59 11.70
CA ILE A 233 -29.58 -16.25 10.87
C ILE A 233 -28.34 -16.70 11.66
N TYR A 234 -27.86 -15.88 12.59
CA TYR A 234 -26.57 -16.11 13.25
C TYR A 234 -26.73 -16.64 14.68
N ASP A 235 -25.99 -17.70 15.00
CA ASP A 235 -25.95 -18.29 16.34
C ASP A 235 -24.89 -17.62 17.23
N LEU A 236 -25.14 -17.58 18.54
CA LEU A 236 -24.13 -17.24 19.56
C LEU A 236 -23.53 -18.52 20.14
N GLY A 237 -22.46 -19.01 19.51
CA GLY A 237 -21.82 -20.29 19.83
C GLY A 237 -22.36 -21.43 18.96
N SER A 238 -22.02 -22.68 19.32
CA SER A 238 -22.49 -23.89 18.63
C SER A 238 -22.60 -25.08 19.58
N SER A 239 -23.09 -26.23 19.11
CA SER A 239 -23.17 -27.46 19.91
C SER A 239 -21.79 -27.99 20.36
N ALA A 240 -20.75 -27.72 19.57
CA ALA A 240 -19.36 -28.11 19.88
C ALA A 240 -18.59 -27.00 20.64
N LYS A 241 -18.92 -25.73 20.41
CA LYS A 241 -18.24 -24.56 21.00
C LYS A 241 -19.25 -23.70 21.77
N ARG A 242 -19.43 -24.00 23.05
CA ARG A 242 -20.42 -23.35 23.93
C ARG A 242 -19.76 -22.31 24.84
N TRP A 243 -20.50 -21.25 25.14
CA TRP A 243 -20.17 -20.37 26.25
C TRP A 243 -20.33 -21.14 27.56
N LYS A 244 -19.41 -20.90 28.49
CA LYS A 244 -19.40 -21.61 29.78
C LYS A 244 -20.65 -21.25 30.60
N ASP A 245 -20.89 -19.95 30.78
CA ASP A 245 -21.97 -19.40 31.59
C ASP A 245 -22.49 -18.09 30.94
N LEU A 246 -23.79 -17.82 31.06
CA LEU A 246 -24.40 -16.56 30.63
C LEU A 246 -24.81 -15.74 31.87
N TYR A 247 -24.11 -14.62 32.10
CA TYR A 247 -24.45 -13.68 33.18
C TYR A 247 -25.20 -12.48 32.60
N ALA A 248 -26.53 -12.52 32.66
CA ALA A 248 -27.40 -11.46 32.16
C ALA A 248 -28.42 -11.04 33.24
N VAL A 249 -28.79 -9.76 33.26
CA VAL A 249 -29.87 -9.25 34.14
C VAL A 249 -31.22 -9.84 33.75
N SER A 250 -31.45 -10.01 32.45
CA SER A 250 -32.66 -10.61 31.90
C SER A 250 -32.41 -11.19 30.50
N THR A 251 -33.34 -12.02 30.04
CA THR A 251 -33.30 -12.63 28.70
C THR A 251 -34.65 -12.46 28.00
N THR A 252 -34.61 -12.13 26.72
CA THR A 252 -35.78 -12.18 25.82
C THR A 252 -35.56 -13.33 24.85
N VAL A 253 -36.13 -14.49 25.17
CA VAL A 253 -36.00 -15.73 24.41
C VAL A 253 -37.36 -16.33 24.12
N GLY A 254 -37.43 -17.18 23.09
CA GLY A 254 -38.58 -18.07 22.87
C GLY A 254 -38.56 -19.24 23.87
N GLY A 255 -38.94 -20.42 23.42
CA GLY A 255 -38.84 -21.65 24.22
C GLY A 255 -37.41 -21.94 24.71
N VAL A 256 -37.30 -22.41 25.95
CA VAL A 256 -36.05 -22.92 26.54
C VAL A 256 -35.94 -24.41 26.25
N PHE A 257 -34.85 -24.79 25.58
CA PHE A 257 -34.54 -26.17 25.25
C PHE A 257 -33.62 -26.77 26.31
N GLU A 258 -33.92 -27.98 26.78
CA GLU A 258 -33.09 -28.67 27.77
C GLU A 258 -32.19 -29.70 27.09
N VAL A 259 -30.90 -29.35 26.98
CA VAL A 259 -29.90 -30.16 26.28
C VAL A 259 -29.67 -31.50 26.98
N GLY A 260 -29.80 -31.56 28.31
CA GLY A 260 -29.65 -32.79 29.08
C GLY A 260 -30.74 -33.84 28.81
N LEU A 261 -31.86 -33.43 28.22
CA LEU A 261 -32.99 -34.30 27.88
C LEU A 261 -33.03 -34.69 26.40
N ARG A 262 -31.97 -34.38 25.64
CA ARG A 262 -31.87 -34.69 24.21
C ARG A 262 -32.08 -36.18 23.96
N SER A 263 -32.89 -36.52 22.96
CA SER A 263 -33.11 -37.92 22.57
C SER A 263 -33.28 -38.04 21.06
N GLU A 264 -32.56 -38.99 20.46
CA GLU A 264 -32.61 -39.22 19.01
C GLU A 264 -34.03 -39.57 18.56
N GLY A 265 -34.49 -38.90 17.50
CA GLY A 265 -35.81 -39.11 16.90
C GLY A 265 -36.87 -38.12 17.40
N VAL A 266 -36.61 -37.37 18.48
CA VAL A 266 -37.52 -36.30 18.93
C VAL A 266 -37.68 -35.22 17.86
N LYS A 267 -36.63 -34.94 17.08
CA LYS A 267 -36.67 -33.99 15.96
C LYS A 267 -37.68 -34.32 14.87
N ASP A 268 -38.05 -35.59 14.74
CA ASP A 268 -38.95 -36.10 13.69
C ASP A 268 -40.42 -36.09 14.13
N LEU A 269 -40.67 -35.89 15.43
CA LEU A 269 -42.02 -35.75 15.98
C LEU A 269 -42.67 -34.43 15.53
N GLU A 270 -44.01 -34.44 15.48
CA GLU A 270 -44.78 -33.23 15.24
C GLU A 270 -44.53 -32.21 16.37
N THR A 271 -44.35 -30.93 16.01
CA THR A 271 -44.15 -29.86 16.99
C THR A 271 -45.29 -29.83 18.01
N GLY A 272 -44.95 -29.76 19.29
CA GLY A 272 -45.90 -29.78 20.39
C GLY A 272 -46.25 -31.18 20.91
N THR A 273 -45.68 -32.25 20.35
CA THR A 273 -45.82 -33.60 20.90
C THR A 273 -45.38 -33.61 22.36
N VAL A 274 -46.24 -34.04 23.28
CA VAL A 274 -45.94 -34.12 24.71
C VAL A 274 -45.00 -35.29 24.98
N LEU A 275 -43.90 -35.02 25.65
CA LEU A 275 -42.81 -35.97 25.89
C LEU A 275 -42.76 -36.42 27.34
N VAL A 276 -42.51 -37.72 27.53
CA VAL A 276 -42.26 -38.36 28.83
C VAL A 276 -40.89 -39.02 28.82
N TRP A 277 -40.26 -39.10 29.98
CA TRP A 277 -39.03 -39.84 30.16
C TRP A 277 -39.33 -41.32 30.36
N SER A 278 -38.74 -42.16 29.52
CA SER A 278 -38.86 -43.61 29.60
C SER A 278 -37.59 -44.24 29.04
N GLU A 279 -37.03 -45.23 29.75
CA GLU A 279 -35.85 -45.97 29.29
C GLU A 279 -34.69 -45.06 28.87
N ASP A 280 -34.38 -44.06 29.71
CA ASP A 280 -33.26 -43.12 29.53
C ASP A 280 -33.38 -42.20 28.30
N LYS A 281 -34.60 -41.96 27.81
CA LYS A 281 -34.87 -41.04 26.71
C LYS A 281 -36.25 -40.39 26.79
N CYS A 282 -36.39 -39.26 26.11
CA CYS A 282 -37.69 -38.65 25.83
C CYS A 282 -38.41 -39.39 24.71
N VAL A 283 -39.64 -39.82 24.97
CA VAL A 283 -40.55 -40.42 23.99
C VAL A 283 -41.91 -39.73 24.01
N ALA A 284 -42.69 -39.86 22.94
CA ALA A 284 -44.06 -39.38 22.91
C ALA A 284 -44.89 -40.05 24.03
N CYS A 285 -45.66 -39.26 24.80
CA CYS A 285 -46.42 -39.79 25.92
C CYS A 285 -47.45 -40.84 25.46
N PHE A 286 -47.64 -41.92 26.22
CA PHE A 286 -48.56 -43.00 25.83
C PHE A 286 -49.52 -43.43 26.95
N LYS A 287 -49.40 -42.82 28.13
CA LYS A 287 -50.27 -43.06 29.28
C LYS A 287 -50.77 -41.74 29.86
N ASN A 288 -51.96 -41.80 30.46
CA ASN A 288 -52.55 -40.66 31.15
C ASN A 288 -51.72 -40.27 32.37
N GLU A 289 -51.64 -38.96 32.63
CA GLU A 289 -51.24 -38.39 33.93
C GLU A 289 -49.86 -38.90 34.40
N ASP A 290 -48.88 -38.92 33.48
CA ASP A 290 -47.51 -39.35 33.73
C ASP A 290 -46.73 -38.29 34.52
N GLU A 291 -46.09 -38.72 35.60
CA GLU A 291 -45.25 -37.88 36.46
C GLU A 291 -43.90 -37.57 35.82
N LEU A 292 -43.45 -38.43 34.90
CA LEU A 292 -42.21 -38.27 34.16
C LEU A 292 -42.39 -37.43 32.89
N VAL A 293 -43.41 -36.57 32.84
CA VAL A 293 -43.56 -35.58 31.76
C VAL A 293 -42.41 -34.57 31.80
N MET A 294 -41.77 -34.34 30.64
CA MET A 294 -40.53 -33.58 30.56
C MET A 294 -40.66 -32.27 29.80
N GLY A 295 -41.39 -32.28 28.68
CA GLY A 295 -41.41 -31.15 27.75
C GLY A 295 -42.29 -31.43 26.56
N VAL A 296 -42.12 -30.63 25.51
CA VAL A 296 -42.72 -30.87 24.20
C VAL A 296 -41.66 -30.86 23.10
N SER A 297 -41.90 -31.58 22.01
CA SER A 297 -40.99 -31.58 20.86
C SER A 297 -41.10 -30.30 20.03
N ARG A 298 -40.02 -29.99 19.30
CA ARG A 298 -40.05 -29.07 18.16
C ARG A 298 -39.42 -29.74 16.97
N LYS A 299 -40.10 -29.70 15.83
CA LYS A 299 -39.59 -30.30 14.59
C LYS A 299 -38.18 -29.79 14.28
N ARG A 300 -37.29 -30.69 13.88
CA ARG A 300 -35.85 -30.45 13.60
C ARG A 300 -34.96 -30.18 14.83
N LYS A 301 -35.44 -30.39 16.05
CA LYS A 301 -34.64 -30.33 17.30
C LYS A 301 -34.84 -31.60 18.11
N ASP A 302 -33.74 -32.24 18.54
CA ASP A 302 -33.81 -33.43 19.40
C ASP A 302 -33.98 -33.05 20.88
N GLU A 303 -33.72 -31.80 21.23
CA GLU A 303 -33.91 -31.24 22.55
C GLU A 303 -35.38 -30.86 22.77
N PRO A 304 -36.01 -31.25 23.89
CA PRO A 304 -37.37 -30.83 24.22
C PRO A 304 -37.40 -29.38 24.70
N ILE A 305 -38.53 -28.71 24.46
CA ILE A 305 -38.84 -27.42 25.09
C ILE A 305 -39.44 -27.67 26.46
N VAL A 306 -38.85 -27.08 27.50
CA VAL A 306 -39.24 -27.27 28.91
C VAL A 306 -39.88 -26.03 29.55
N LEU A 307 -39.81 -24.89 28.87
CA LEU A 307 -40.39 -23.62 29.31
C LEU A 307 -40.70 -22.74 28.10
N GLY A 308 -41.84 -22.04 28.14
CA GLY A 308 -42.20 -21.05 27.12
C GLY A 308 -43.66 -21.12 26.68
N ALA A 309 -44.12 -20.12 25.94
CA ALA A 309 -45.46 -20.07 25.35
C ALA A 309 -45.45 -20.73 23.97
N GLU A 310 -45.62 -22.04 23.95
CA GLU A 310 -45.38 -22.91 22.79
C GLU A 310 -46.64 -23.70 22.40
N PRO A 311 -46.73 -24.17 21.15
CA PRO A 311 -47.81 -25.07 20.74
C PRO A 311 -47.68 -26.43 21.43
N ILE A 312 -48.81 -26.98 21.89
CA ILE A 312 -48.90 -28.32 22.47
C ILE A 312 -49.97 -29.11 21.74
N LEU A 313 -49.60 -30.32 21.30
CA LEU A 313 -50.49 -31.27 20.66
C LEU A 313 -51.42 -31.86 21.73
N VAL A 314 -52.73 -31.73 21.53
CA VAL A 314 -53.76 -32.08 22.50
C VAL A 314 -54.92 -32.84 21.85
N THR A 315 -55.68 -33.55 22.69
CA THR A 315 -56.88 -34.28 22.31
C THR A 315 -58.05 -33.95 23.24
N GLY A 316 -59.26 -34.02 22.72
CA GLY A 316 -60.49 -33.67 23.44
C GLY A 316 -60.79 -32.17 23.39
N LYS A 317 -61.55 -31.67 24.37
CA LYS A 317 -61.86 -30.24 24.51
C LYS A 317 -60.88 -29.59 25.46
N VAL A 318 -60.31 -28.45 25.07
CA VAL A 318 -59.43 -27.60 25.89
C VAL A 318 -60.02 -26.20 25.92
N ASP A 319 -60.23 -25.65 27.12
CA ASP A 319 -60.61 -24.25 27.29
C ASP A 319 -59.40 -23.42 27.78
N VAL A 320 -59.40 -22.11 27.53
CA VAL A 320 -58.36 -21.20 28.03
C VAL A 320 -58.24 -21.32 29.55
N GLY A 321 -57.01 -21.46 30.05
CA GLY A 321 -56.70 -21.59 31.47
C GLY A 321 -56.76 -23.02 32.01
N ASP A 322 -57.18 -24.00 31.20
CA ASP A 322 -57.10 -25.41 31.57
C ASP A 322 -55.64 -25.86 31.73
N TYR A 323 -55.42 -26.80 32.66
CA TYR A 323 -54.12 -27.44 32.80
C TYR A 323 -54.03 -28.62 31.85
N ILE A 324 -52.84 -28.87 31.33
CA ILE A 324 -52.58 -29.96 30.38
C ILE A 324 -51.72 -31.01 31.09
N VAL A 325 -52.18 -32.26 31.03
CA VAL A 325 -51.45 -33.46 31.47
C VAL A 325 -51.35 -34.43 30.31
N THR A 326 -50.49 -35.45 30.39
CA THR A 326 -50.39 -36.48 29.34
C THR A 326 -51.70 -37.24 29.16
N SER A 327 -51.95 -37.72 27.95
CA SER A 327 -53.13 -38.53 27.61
C SER A 327 -52.75 -39.96 27.21
N LYS A 328 -53.75 -40.82 27.01
CA LYS A 328 -53.57 -42.16 26.41
C LYS A 328 -53.30 -42.10 24.90
N LYS A 329 -53.61 -40.97 24.24
CA LYS A 329 -53.34 -40.80 22.82
C LYS A 329 -51.86 -40.41 22.68
N ILE A 330 -51.14 -41.17 21.85
CA ILE A 330 -49.69 -41.06 21.74
C ILE A 330 -49.28 -39.62 21.43
N GLY A 331 -48.43 -39.03 22.25
CA GLY A 331 -47.89 -37.69 22.06
C GLY A 331 -48.84 -36.53 22.39
N HIS A 332 -50.06 -36.81 22.86
CA HIS A 332 -51.07 -35.78 23.08
C HIS A 332 -51.28 -35.49 24.56
N GLY A 333 -51.41 -34.21 24.90
CA GLY A 333 -51.96 -33.76 26.16
C GLY A 333 -53.49 -33.80 26.19
N LYS A 334 -54.08 -33.70 27.39
CA LYS A 334 -55.52 -33.50 27.61
C LYS A 334 -55.74 -32.42 28.67
N ALA A 335 -56.88 -31.72 28.57
CA ALA A 335 -57.26 -30.73 29.56
C ALA A 335 -57.68 -31.35 30.90
N VAL A 336 -57.36 -30.64 31.98
CA VAL A 336 -57.78 -30.88 33.35
C VAL A 336 -58.21 -29.56 33.96
N LYS A 337 -59.42 -29.53 34.51
CA LYS A 337 -59.94 -28.34 35.21
C LYS A 337 -59.19 -28.12 36.53
N ARG A 338 -58.95 -26.86 36.89
CA ARG A 338 -58.26 -26.45 38.13
C ARG A 338 -58.74 -27.18 39.39
N GLY A 339 -60.06 -27.35 39.54
CA GLY A 339 -60.66 -28.02 40.72
C GLY A 339 -60.32 -29.51 40.85
N LEU A 340 -59.79 -30.15 39.80
CA LEU A 340 -59.38 -31.55 39.82
C LEU A 340 -57.90 -31.74 40.17
N LEU A 341 -57.07 -30.69 40.14
CA LEU A 341 -55.63 -30.81 40.38
C LEU A 341 -55.32 -31.40 41.76
N ILE A 342 -55.94 -30.84 42.81
CA ILE A 342 -55.76 -31.30 44.20
C ILE A 342 -56.49 -32.63 44.41
N LYS A 343 -57.70 -32.77 43.85
CA LYS A 343 -58.54 -33.96 44.06
C LYS A 343 -57.97 -35.24 43.46
N LYS A 344 -57.13 -35.12 42.42
CA LYS A 344 -56.56 -36.25 41.67
C LYS A 344 -55.04 -36.37 41.80
N ASP A 345 -54.43 -35.61 42.70
CA ASP A 345 -52.98 -35.63 42.91
C ASP A 345 -52.19 -35.46 41.59
N LEU A 346 -52.48 -34.34 40.90
CA LEU A 346 -51.93 -34.05 39.57
C LEU A 346 -50.74 -33.08 39.59
N PHE A 347 -50.30 -32.67 40.78
CA PHE A 347 -49.04 -31.92 40.93
C PHE A 347 -47.86 -32.81 40.47
N GLY A 348 -46.92 -32.22 39.73
CA GLY A 348 -45.83 -32.93 39.04
C GLY A 348 -46.21 -33.55 37.68
N LYS A 349 -47.50 -33.73 37.39
CA LYS A 349 -48.02 -34.34 36.14
C LYS A 349 -48.51 -33.31 35.11
N VAL A 350 -48.57 -32.04 35.51
CA VAL A 350 -48.94 -30.92 34.62
C VAL A 350 -47.73 -30.50 33.81
N ILE A 351 -47.91 -30.43 32.48
CA ILE A 351 -46.90 -29.90 31.56
C ILE A 351 -47.09 -28.42 31.24
N ALA A 352 -48.34 -27.97 31.17
CA ALA A 352 -48.64 -26.62 30.70
C ALA A 352 -50.02 -26.13 31.15
N GLN A 353 -50.25 -24.83 30.92
CA GLN A 353 -51.57 -24.21 31.00
C GLN A 353 -51.97 -23.64 29.64
N ALA A 354 -53.16 -23.99 29.16
CA ALA A 354 -53.67 -23.54 27.87
C ALA A 354 -53.87 -22.01 27.84
N LEU A 355 -53.42 -21.39 26.75
CA LEU A 355 -53.63 -19.97 26.44
C LEU A 355 -54.70 -19.77 25.35
N GLU A 356 -55.05 -20.85 24.66
CA GLU A 356 -56.05 -20.91 23.60
C GLU A 356 -57.04 -22.04 23.88
N ALA A 357 -58.27 -21.88 23.38
CA ALA A 357 -59.28 -22.92 23.40
C ALA A 357 -59.32 -23.67 22.08
N GLY A 358 -59.76 -24.91 22.11
CA GLY A 358 -60.06 -25.70 20.92
C GLY A 358 -60.72 -27.02 21.28
N SER A 359 -61.11 -27.78 20.26
CA SER A 359 -61.68 -29.10 20.44
C SER A 359 -61.42 -29.94 19.21
N GLY A 360 -61.08 -31.21 19.40
CA GLY A 360 -60.86 -32.16 18.32
C GLY A 360 -60.09 -33.39 18.76
N ASP A 361 -59.90 -34.33 17.84
CA ASP A 361 -59.16 -35.55 18.16
C ASP A 361 -57.65 -35.32 18.22
N SER A 362 -57.11 -34.45 17.36
CA SER A 362 -55.68 -34.11 17.23
C SER A 362 -55.55 -32.67 16.77
N TYR A 363 -55.06 -31.77 17.62
CA TYR A 363 -54.85 -30.38 17.24
C TYR A 363 -53.85 -29.74 18.21
N THR A 364 -53.27 -28.60 17.82
CA THR A 364 -52.37 -27.83 18.68
C THR A 364 -53.11 -26.69 19.35
N VAL A 365 -52.78 -26.42 20.60
CA VAL A 365 -53.16 -25.19 21.30
C VAL A 365 -51.90 -24.47 21.76
N LYS A 366 -51.89 -23.13 21.71
CA LYS A 366 -50.84 -22.39 22.41
C LYS A 366 -51.01 -22.55 23.91
N ALA A 367 -49.95 -22.92 24.62
CA ALA A 367 -49.97 -23.11 26.05
C ALA A 367 -48.65 -22.63 26.68
N MET A 368 -48.72 -22.14 27.91
CA MET A 368 -47.53 -21.83 28.69
C MET A 368 -47.02 -23.13 29.29
N ILE A 369 -45.92 -23.66 28.75
CA ILE A 369 -45.18 -24.77 29.33
C ILE A 369 -44.61 -24.29 30.66
N ARG A 370 -45.07 -24.92 31.73
CA ARG A 370 -44.59 -24.71 33.09
C ARG A 370 -44.93 -25.95 33.91
N LYS A 371 -43.90 -26.63 34.40
CA LYS A 371 -44.10 -27.74 35.32
C LYS A 371 -44.51 -27.16 36.67
N MET A 372 -45.52 -27.76 37.31
CA MET A 372 -46.08 -27.33 38.60
C MET A 372 -46.16 -28.47 39.57
#